data_AF-A0A7J9EVP4-F1
#
_entry.id   AF-A0A7J9EVP4-F1
#
_cell.length_a   1.000
_cell.length_b   1.000
_cell.length_c   1.000
_cell.angle_alpha   90.00
_cell.angle_beta   90.00
_cell.angle_gamma   90.00
#
_symmetry.space_group_name_H-M   'P 1'
#
loop_
_entity.id
_entity.type
_entity.pdbx_description
1 polymer ?
#
loop_
_entity_poly.entity_id
_entity_poly.type
_entity_poly.pdbx_seq_one_letter_code
_entity_poly.pdbx_strand_id
1 'polypeptide(L)'
;MAILLLVMFTLSSAFDMSVVSYNKSHPNRSMSSWRTFDEVMAMYEDWLFADLTNEEYRFTFLGVKKPNKKVSKRSDRYVQLLGEAALPDSVDWRTKGAVAPVKDQGSC
;
A
#
# COMPACT_ATOMS: atom_id res chain seq x y z
N MET A 1 -12.32 33.57 41.21
CA MET A 1 -12.64 32.20 41.72
C MET A 1 -13.56 31.43 40.77
N ALA A 2 -14.71 31.96 40.33
CA ALA A 2 -15.61 31.26 39.39
C ALA A 2 -14.98 30.92 38.04
N ILE A 3 -14.17 31.82 37.47
CA ILE A 3 -13.46 31.58 36.19
C ILE A 3 -12.43 30.45 36.33
N LEU A 4 -11.73 30.38 37.47
CA LEU A 4 -10.77 29.31 37.74
C LEU A 4 -11.48 27.95 37.84
N LEU A 5 -12.65 27.91 38.48
CA LEU A 5 -13.47 26.70 38.59
C LEU A 5 -14.01 26.25 37.22
N LEU A 6 -14.42 27.19 36.36
CA LEU A 6 -14.85 26.89 34.99
C LEU A 6 -13.70 26.33 34.13
N VAL A 7 -12.48 26.85 34.27
CA VAL A 7 -11.29 26.35 33.54
C VAL A 7 -10.87 24.96 34.03
N MET A 8 -10.98 24.67 35.32
CA MET A 8 -10.68 23.34 35.85
C MET A 8 -11.72 22.30 35.40
N PHE A 9 -12.98 22.71 35.25
CA PHE A 9 -14.05 21.84 34.76
C PHE A 9 -13.88 21.48 33.27
N THR A 10 -13.49 22.45 32.42
CA THR A 10 -13.24 22.18 30.99
C THR A 10 -11.98 21.34 30.76
N LEU A 11 -10.92 21.56 31.53
CA LEU A 11 -9.72 20.71 31.49
C LEU A 11 -10.04 19.27 31.91
N SER A 12 -10.86 19.08 32.95
CA SER A 12 -11.23 17.73 33.41
C SER A 12 -12.01 16.92 32.37
N SER A 13 -12.80 17.58 31.51
CA SER A 13 -13.50 16.92 30.39
C SER A 13 -12.62 16.60 29.17
N ALA A 14 -11.44 17.20 29.06
CA ALA A 14 -10.55 17.05 27.90
C ALA A 14 -9.53 15.90 28.04
N PHE A 15 -9.38 15.30 29.22
CA PHE A 15 -8.31 14.33 29.50
C PHE A 15 -8.57 12.90 29.01
N ASP A 16 -9.79 12.52 28.61
CA ASP A 16 -10.03 11.21 28.01
C ASP A 16 -9.87 11.21 26.48
N MET A 17 -8.77 11.79 26.01
CA MET A 17 -8.38 11.78 24.59
C MET A 17 -7.40 10.66 24.24
N SER A 18 -7.22 9.71 25.16
CA SER A 18 -6.40 8.53 24.91
C SER A 18 -7.10 7.66 23.87
N VAL A 19 -6.43 7.45 22.74
CA VAL A 19 -6.85 6.49 21.71
C VAL A 19 -7.13 5.11 22.34
N VAL A 20 -6.41 4.75 23.42
CA VAL A 20 -6.63 3.49 24.16
C VAL A 20 -7.98 3.45 24.89
N SER A 21 -8.42 4.56 25.50
CA SER A 21 -9.73 4.64 26.18
C SER A 21 -10.88 4.67 25.16
N TYR A 22 -10.73 5.47 24.12
CA TYR A 22 -11.67 5.53 23.00
C TYR A 22 -11.87 4.16 22.33
N ASN A 23 -10.80 3.38 22.16
CA ASN A 23 -10.87 2.06 21.55
C ASN A 23 -11.59 1.03 22.46
N LYS A 24 -11.49 1.18 23.79
CA LYS A 24 -12.23 0.34 24.75
C LYS A 24 -13.74 0.61 24.72
N SER A 25 -14.15 1.86 24.50
CA SER A 25 -15.57 2.26 24.45
C SER A 25 -16.23 2.00 23.10
N HIS A 26 -15.45 1.68 22.07
CA HIS A 26 -15.93 1.36 20.71
C HIS A 26 -15.47 -0.04 20.26
N PRO A 27 -15.88 -1.11 20.97
CA PRO A 27 -15.32 -2.45 20.82
C PRO A 27 -15.65 -3.14 19.48
N ASN A 28 -16.50 -2.54 18.64
CA ASN A 28 -17.03 -3.19 17.45
C ASN A 28 -16.93 -2.31 16.19
N ARG A 29 -15.74 -1.79 15.92
CA ARG A 29 -15.33 -1.58 14.52
C ARG A 29 -14.65 -2.86 14.07
N SER A 30 -15.41 -3.78 13.48
CA SER A 30 -14.82 -4.70 12.51
C SER A 30 -13.90 -3.86 11.61
N MET A 31 -12.62 -4.21 11.61
CA MET A 31 -11.54 -3.46 10.95
C MET A 31 -11.61 -3.62 9.41
N SER A 32 -12.81 -3.49 8.83
CA SER A 32 -13.07 -3.80 7.42
C SER A 32 -14.04 -2.85 6.72
N SER A 33 -14.63 -1.85 7.39
CA SER A 33 -15.53 -0.91 6.70
C SER A 33 -14.84 0.31 6.11
N TRP A 34 -13.60 0.63 6.49
CA TRP A 34 -13.09 1.99 6.28
C TRP A 34 -12.32 2.23 4.99
N ARG A 35 -11.80 1.21 4.31
CA ARG A 35 -11.30 1.22 2.92
C ARG A 35 -10.90 -0.21 2.53
N THR A 36 -10.86 -0.53 1.24
CA THR A 36 -10.31 -1.82 0.76
C THR A 36 -8.79 -1.89 0.99
N PHE A 37 -8.19 -3.08 0.92
CA PHE A 37 -6.73 -3.21 1.05
C PHE A 37 -5.99 -2.36 0.00
N ASP A 38 -6.49 -2.35 -1.23
CA ASP A 38 -5.92 -1.56 -2.33
C ASP A 38 -6.01 -0.05 -2.04
N GLU A 39 -7.13 0.41 -1.49
CA GLU A 39 -7.30 1.80 -1.09
C GLU A 39 -6.39 2.22 0.09
N VAL A 40 -6.17 1.32 1.06
CA VAL A 40 -5.26 1.58 2.19
C VAL A 40 -3.81 1.61 1.69
N MET A 41 -3.43 0.71 0.79
CA MET A 41 -2.10 0.70 0.18
C MET A 41 -1.86 1.94 -0.67
N ALA A 42 -2.85 2.39 -1.44
CA ALA A 42 -2.75 3.63 -2.20
C ALA A 42 -2.52 4.86 -1.30
N MET A 43 -3.18 4.92 -0.15
CA MET A 43 -2.94 5.98 0.83
C MET A 43 -1.52 5.91 1.43
N TYR A 44 -1.04 4.71 1.73
CA TYR A 44 0.29 4.51 2.28
C TYR A 44 1.37 4.91 1.27
N GLU A 45 1.23 4.53 -0.01
CA GLU A 45 2.17 4.89 -1.06
C GLU A 45 2.19 6.40 -1.33
N ASP A 46 1.03 7.06 -1.35
CA ASP A 46 0.94 8.51 -1.49
C ASP A 46 1.66 9.22 -0.33
N TRP A 47 1.46 8.73 0.91
CA TRP A 47 2.16 9.25 2.08
C TRP A 47 3.67 8.98 2.05
N LEU A 48 4.09 7.78 1.62
CA LEU A 48 5.49 7.35 1.64
C LEU A 48 6.40 8.18 0.72
N PHE A 49 5.85 8.72 -0.37
CA PHE A 49 6.61 9.51 -1.35
C PHE A 49 6.21 10.99 -1.36
N ALA A 50 5.39 11.44 -0.41
CA ALA A 50 4.82 12.80 -0.39
C ALA A 50 5.89 13.90 -0.25
N ASP A 51 7.02 13.60 0.36
CA ASP A 51 8.15 14.52 0.55
C ASP A 51 9.17 14.49 -0.60
N LEU A 52 9.03 13.53 -1.52
CA LEU A 52 9.92 13.40 -2.67
C LEU A 52 9.41 14.20 -3.86
N THR A 53 10.34 14.92 -4.49
CA THR A 53 10.11 15.41 -5.84
C THR A 53 9.99 14.24 -6.82
N ASN A 54 9.33 14.47 -7.96
CA ASN A 54 9.22 13.45 -9.00
C ASN A 54 10.60 12.97 -9.49
N GLU A 55 11.60 13.85 -9.49
CA GLU A 55 12.98 13.52 -9.88
C GLU A 55 13.64 12.56 -8.87
N GLU A 56 13.52 12.84 -7.57
CA GLU A 56 14.05 11.98 -6.49
C GLU A 56 13.40 10.60 -6.49
N TYR A 57 12.07 10.57 -6.66
CA TYR A 57 11.31 9.32 -6.75
C TYR A 57 11.78 8.46 -7.94
N ARG A 58 11.89 9.08 -9.13
CA ARG A 58 12.34 8.38 -10.35
C ARG A 58 13.77 7.87 -10.22
N PHE A 59 14.65 8.65 -9.61
CA PHE A 59 16.04 8.28 -9.41
C PHE A 59 16.18 7.09 -8.47
N THR A 60 15.41 7.08 -7.37
CA THR A 60 15.56 6.09 -6.28
C THR A 60 14.77 4.81 -6.53
N PHE A 61 13.56 4.89 -7.09
CA PHE A 61 12.65 3.75 -7.19
C PHE A 61 12.46 3.20 -8.60
N LEU A 62 12.75 3.98 -9.65
CA LEU A 62 12.50 3.60 -11.06
C LEU A 62 13.78 3.32 -11.87
N GLY A 63 14.86 2.95 -11.20
CA GLY A 63 16.22 2.81 -11.76
C GLY A 63 16.47 1.67 -12.76
N VAL A 64 15.44 0.98 -13.27
CA VAL A 64 15.60 -0.15 -14.21
C VAL A 64 16.20 0.33 -15.54
N LYS A 65 17.47 -0.01 -15.79
CA LYS A 65 18.15 0.29 -17.05
C LYS A 65 17.87 -0.81 -18.07
N LYS A 66 17.44 -0.43 -19.28
CA LYS A 66 17.35 -1.39 -20.40
C LYS A 66 18.75 -1.96 -20.65
N PRO A 67 18.90 -3.30 -20.70
CA PRO A 67 20.21 -3.88 -20.98
C PRO A 67 20.63 -3.48 -22.40
N ASN A 68 21.80 -2.87 -22.54
CA ASN A 68 22.37 -2.48 -23.84
C ASN A 68 22.99 -3.69 -24.58
N LYS A 69 22.48 -4.89 -24.30
CA LYS A 69 22.97 -6.15 -24.88
C LYS A 69 22.10 -6.49 -26.09
N LYS A 70 22.73 -6.81 -27.21
CA LYS A 70 22.06 -7.51 -28.31
C LYS A 70 21.41 -8.76 -27.71
N VAL A 71 20.09 -8.88 -27.82
CA VAL A 71 19.33 -10.03 -27.32
C VAL A 71 19.99 -11.29 -27.90
N SER A 72 20.49 -12.18 -27.04
CA SER A 72 21.05 -13.46 -27.49
C SER A 72 19.97 -14.23 -28.25
N LYS A 73 20.34 -15.05 -29.25
CA LYS A 73 19.39 -15.93 -29.95
C LYS A 73 18.47 -16.61 -28.94
N ARG A 74 17.18 -16.29 -29.02
CA ARG A 74 16.15 -16.84 -28.13
C ARG A 74 16.12 -18.35 -28.33
N SER A 75 16.14 -19.11 -27.24
CA SER A 75 15.98 -20.55 -27.31
C SER A 75 14.51 -20.89 -27.55
N ASP A 76 14.24 -21.76 -28.53
CA ASP A 76 12.88 -22.24 -28.79
C ASP A 76 12.36 -23.21 -27.70
N ARG A 77 13.20 -23.56 -26.71
CA ARG A 77 12.86 -24.48 -25.62
C ARG A 77 11.62 -24.07 -24.83
N TYR A 78 11.34 -22.77 -24.71
CA TYR A 78 10.18 -22.23 -23.99
C TYR A 78 9.19 -21.53 -24.94
N VAL A 79 9.24 -21.81 -26.24
CA VAL A 79 8.21 -21.33 -27.16
C VAL A 79 6.93 -22.08 -26.83
N GLN A 80 5.96 -21.34 -26.29
CA GLN A 80 4.63 -21.87 -26.07
C GLN A 80 3.93 -21.95 -27.43
N LEU A 81 3.79 -23.17 -27.95
CA LEU A 81 2.89 -23.49 -29.04
C LEU A 81 1.46 -23.47 -28.47
N LEU A 82 0.95 -22.28 -28.21
CA LEU A 82 -0.50 -22.09 -28.06
C LEU A 82 -1.10 -22.49 -29.40
N GLY A 83 -1.77 -23.64 -29.46
CA GLY A 83 -2.64 -23.97 -30.59
C GLY A 83 -3.82 -22.98 -30.66
N GLU A 84 -4.93 -23.41 -31.29
CA GLU A 84 -6.16 -22.60 -31.45
C GLU A 84 -7.00 -22.45 -30.17
N ALA A 85 -6.41 -22.69 -29.00
CA ALA A 85 -7.15 -22.61 -27.73
C ALA A 85 -7.54 -21.15 -27.45
N ALA A 86 -8.86 -20.91 -27.36
CA ALA A 86 -9.39 -19.61 -26.97
C ALA A 86 -8.84 -19.21 -25.60
N LEU A 87 -8.13 -18.07 -25.57
CA LEU A 87 -7.64 -17.48 -24.34
C LEU A 87 -8.79 -16.82 -23.58
N PRO A 88 -8.78 -16.83 -22.24
CA PRO A 88 -9.76 -16.10 -21.45
C PRO A 88 -9.59 -14.59 -21.63
N ASP A 89 -10.69 -13.85 -21.50
CA ASP A 89 -10.69 -12.38 -21.63
C ASP A 89 -9.87 -11.68 -20.52
N SER A 90 -9.74 -12.29 -19.34
CA SER A 90 -8.89 -11.78 -18.26
C SER A 90 -8.36 -12.91 -17.38
N VAL A 91 -7.16 -12.72 -16.79
CA VAL A 91 -6.55 -13.67 -15.86
C VAL A 91 -5.93 -12.90 -14.69
N ASP A 92 -6.36 -13.21 -13.47
CA ASP A 92 -5.66 -12.83 -12.25
C ASP A 92 -4.87 -14.03 -11.72
N TRP A 93 -3.55 -13.92 -11.60
CA TRP A 93 -2.69 -14.97 -11.09
C TRP A 93 -2.63 -15.03 -9.56
N ARG A 94 -3.06 -13.96 -8.88
CA ARG A 94 -3.13 -13.89 -7.41
C ARG A 94 -4.18 -14.86 -6.88
N THR A 95 -5.32 -14.96 -7.56
CA THR A 95 -6.40 -15.91 -7.22
C THR A 95 -5.98 -17.37 -7.38
N LYS A 96 -4.93 -17.62 -8.17
CA LYS A 96 -4.37 -18.96 -8.43
C LYS A 96 -3.20 -19.30 -7.51
N GLY A 97 -2.82 -18.42 -6.58
CA GLY A 97 -1.69 -18.63 -5.67
C GLY A 97 -0.31 -18.60 -6.35
N ALA A 98 -0.22 -18.10 -7.60
CA ALA A 98 1.02 -18.06 -8.36
C ALA A 98 1.85 -16.79 -8.10
N VAL A 99 1.32 -15.84 -7.31
CA VAL A 99 1.94 -14.55 -7.01
C VAL A 99 2.36 -14.52 -5.54
N ALA A 100 3.64 -14.24 -5.30
CA ALA A 100 4.17 -14.04 -3.95
C ALA A 100 3.67 -12.70 -3.35
N PRO A 101 3.79 -12.49 -2.03
CA PRO A 101 3.47 -11.19 -1.42
C PRO A 101 4.25 -10.04 -2.05
N VAL A 102 3.65 -8.85 -2.02
CA VAL A 102 4.30 -7.59 -2.46
C VAL A 102 5.56 -7.35 -1.63
N LYS A 103 6.66 -6.99 -2.31
CA LYS A 103 7.97 -6.74 -1.69
C LYS A 103 8.33 -5.27 -1.77
N ASP A 104 9.17 -4.83 -0.85
CA ASP A 104 9.83 -3.52 -0.88
C ASP A 104 11.25 -3.67 -1.45
N GLN A 105 11.58 -2.87 -2.47
CA GLN A 105 12.90 -2.86 -3.11
C GLN A 105 13.93 -2.00 -2.36
N GLY A 106 13.49 -1.13 -1.43
CA GLY A 106 14.34 -0.17 -0.74
C GLY A 106 14.99 0.84 -1.69
N SER A 107 16.14 1.39 -1.29
CA SER A 107 16.89 2.41 -2.03
C SER A 107 17.98 1.82 -2.95
N CYS A 108 17.71 0.66 -3.58
CA CYS A 108 18.67 -0.10 -4.37
C CYS A 108 18.93 0.51 -5.76
#